data_AF-A0A641MBM4-F1
#
_entry.id   AF-A0A641MBM4-F1
#
_cell.length_a   1.000
_cell.length_b   1.000
_cell.length_c   1.000
_cell.angle_alpha   90.00
_cell.angle_beta   90.00
_cell.angle_gamma   90.00
#
_symmetry.space_group_name_H-M   'P 1'
#
loop_
_entity.id
_entity.type
_entity.pdbx_description
1 polymer ?
#
loop_
_entity_poly.entity_id
_entity_poly.type
_entity_poly.pdbx_seq_one_letter_code
_entity_poly.pdbx_strand_id
1 'polypeptide(L)'
;VSHRHITVDGQVVNIPSYAVKPGQLIGVRERSKSLEVIANSLAGFNHSKYAWLEWDEASKVGKLLHIPERADIPENIKEHLIVELYSK
;
A
#
# COMPACT_ATOMS: atom_id res chain seq x y z
N VAL A 1 9.39 -3.06 4.02
CA VAL A 1 9.80 -1.65 3.93
C VAL A 1 11.20 -1.40 4.53
N SER A 2 11.45 -1.73 5.80
CA SER A 2 12.70 -1.37 6.52
C SER A 2 14.01 -1.79 5.84
N HIS A 3 13.99 -2.86 5.02
CA HIS A 3 15.15 -3.35 4.26
C HIS A 3 15.42 -2.57 2.96
N ARG A 4 14.81 -1.38 2.77
CA ARG A 4 15.07 -0.48 1.63
C ARG A 4 14.74 -1.07 0.25
N HIS A 5 13.69 -1.88 0.18
CA HIS A 5 13.18 -2.48 -1.06
C HIS A 5 12.10 -1.64 -1.75
N ILE A 6 11.56 -0.62 -1.08
CA ILE A 6 10.43 0.18 -1.57
C ILE A 6 10.88 1.59 -1.91
N THR A 7 10.33 2.15 -2.98
CA THR A 7 10.51 3.55 -3.38
C THR A 7 9.18 4.27 -3.40
N VAL A 8 9.18 5.55 -3.08
CA VAL A 8 8.05 6.47 -3.26
C VAL A 8 8.55 7.64 -4.10
N ASP A 9 7.89 7.91 -5.23
CA ASP A 9 8.27 8.95 -6.21
C ASP A 9 9.77 8.85 -6.61
N GLY A 10 10.27 7.62 -6.77
CA GLY A 10 11.65 7.32 -7.14
C GLY A 10 12.66 7.38 -5.99
N GLN A 11 12.29 7.86 -4.80
CA GLN A 11 13.17 7.90 -3.63
C GLN A 11 12.99 6.65 -2.76
N VAL A 12 14.08 6.11 -2.22
CA VAL A 12 14.01 4.93 -1.33
C VAL A 12 13.42 5.33 0.02
N VAL A 13 12.31 4.70 0.40
CA VAL A 13 11.65 4.91 1.70
C VAL A 13 11.84 3.66 2.56
N ASN A 14 12.35 3.87 3.77
CA ASN A 14 12.58 2.80 4.76
C ASN A 14 11.79 2.99 6.06
N ILE A 15 10.83 3.91 6.08
CA ILE A 15 9.96 4.21 7.24
C ILE A 15 8.62 3.51 7.01
N PRO A 16 8.26 2.47 7.79
CA PRO A 16 6.98 1.77 7.63
C PRO A 16 5.76 2.64 7.91
N SER A 17 5.91 3.67 8.76
CA SER A 17 4.88 4.63 9.11
C SER A 17 4.79 5.83 8.15
N TYR A 18 5.43 5.75 6.97
CA TYR A 18 5.36 6.83 5.98
C TYR A 18 3.93 7.01 5.46
N ALA A 19 3.37 8.21 5.62
CA ALA A 19 2.03 8.55 5.14
C ALA A 19 2.07 8.90 3.65
N VAL A 20 1.56 7.99 2.83
CA VAL A 20 1.44 8.18 1.37
C VAL A 20 0.29 9.14 1.05
N LYS A 21 0.53 10.07 0.13
CA LYS A 21 -0.45 11.04 -0.36
C LYS A 21 -1.06 10.59 -1.68
N PRO A 22 -2.32 10.97 -1.97
CA PRO A 22 -2.91 10.77 -3.29
C PRO A 22 -2.01 11.32 -4.40
N GLY A 23 -1.90 10.57 -5.49
CA GLY A 23 -1.05 10.87 -6.63
C GLY A 23 0.36 10.28 -6.57
N GLN A 24 0.85 9.88 -5.39
CA GLN A 24 2.21 9.33 -5.25
C GLN A 24 2.35 7.94 -5.88
N LEU A 25 3.54 7.68 -6.43
CA LEU A 25 3.91 6.42 -7.04
C LEU A 25 4.76 5.58 -6.08
N ILE A 26 4.25 4.42 -5.69
CA ILE A 26 4.96 3.45 -4.83
C ILE A 26 5.50 2.33 -5.70
N GLY A 27 6.80 2.11 -5.69
CA GLY A 27 7.46 1.10 -6.52
C GLY A 27 8.35 0.18 -5.71
N VAL A 28 8.76 -0.90 -6.37
CA VAL A 28 9.86 -1.75 -5.88
C VAL A 28 11.18 -1.25 -6.46
N ARG A 29 12.19 -1.11 -5.61
CA ARG A 29 13.55 -0.72 -6.03
C ARG A 29 14.10 -1.71 -7.05
N GLU A 30 14.74 -1.23 -8.12
CA GLU A 30 15.23 -2.07 -9.24
C GLU A 30 16.00 -3.32 -8.81
N ARG A 31 17.01 -3.17 -7.94
CA ARG A 31 17.81 -4.29 -7.43
C ARG A 31 16.98 -5.35 -6.67
N SER A 32 15.79 -4.99 -6.21
CA SER A 32 14.92 -5.82 -5.42
C SER A 32 13.77 -6.42 -6.23
N LYS A 33 13.51 -5.97 -7.46
CA LYS A 33 12.41 -6.45 -8.31
C LYS A 33 12.49 -7.94 -8.63
N SER A 34 13.70 -8.51 -8.68
CA SER A 34 13.95 -9.92 -8.95
C SER A 34 13.92 -10.81 -7.70
N LEU A 35 13.60 -10.26 -6.53
CA LEU A 35 13.50 -11.06 -5.31
C LEU A 35 12.29 -11.99 -5.38
N GLU A 36 12.52 -13.27 -5.12
CA GLU A 36 11.48 -14.30 -5.14
C GLU A 36 10.31 -13.98 -4.22
N VAL A 37 10.60 -13.45 -3.02
CA VAL A 37 9.57 -13.03 -2.04
C VAL A 37 8.59 -12.01 -2.64
N ILE A 38 9.07 -11.09 -3.48
CA ILE A 38 8.22 -10.08 -4.13
C ILE A 38 7.41 -10.73 -5.25
N ALA A 39 8.03 -11.56 -6.09
CA ALA A 39 7.33 -12.26 -7.17
C ALA A 39 6.21 -13.16 -6.62
N ASN A 40 6.50 -13.97 -5.59
CA ASN A 40 5.54 -14.88 -4.97
C ASN A 40 4.38 -14.13 -4.33
N SER A 41 4.63 -12.97 -3.71
CA SER A 41 3.57 -12.14 -3.13
C SER A 41 2.64 -11.53 -4.17
N LEU A 42 3.16 -11.20 -5.36
CA LEU A 42 2.37 -10.60 -6.44
C LEU A 42 1.55 -11.64 -7.23
N ALA A 43 2.05 -12.87 -7.36
CA ALA A 43 1.42 -13.92 -8.17
C ALA A 43 0.04 -14.38 -7.66
N GLY A 44 -0.27 -14.17 -6.38
CA GLY A 44 -1.54 -14.57 -5.76
C GLY A 44 -2.49 -13.42 -5.41
N PHE A 45 -2.15 -12.17 -5.74
CA PHE A 45 -2.90 -11.01 -5.29
C PHE A 45 -3.84 -10.46 -6.38
N ASN A 46 -5.08 -10.16 -6.01
CA ASN A 46 -6.00 -9.44 -6.87
C ASN A 46 -5.72 -7.94 -6.80
N HIS A 47 -4.94 -7.44 -7.76
CA HIS A 47 -4.48 -6.05 -7.81
C HIS A 47 -5.60 -5.02 -8.02
N SER A 48 -6.78 -5.44 -8.49
CA SER A 48 -7.96 -4.58 -8.67
C SER A 48 -8.97 -4.65 -7.52
N LYS A 49 -8.58 -5.24 -6.38
CA LYS A 49 -9.46 -5.38 -5.21
C LYS A 49 -9.90 -4.03 -4.62
N TYR A 50 -9.09 -2.98 -4.75
CA TYR A 50 -9.33 -1.70 -4.09
C TYR A 50 -9.45 -0.57 -5.12
N ALA A 51 -10.59 0.14 -5.11
CA ALA A 51 -10.88 1.18 -6.11
C ALA A 51 -10.00 2.44 -5.97
N TRP A 52 -9.37 2.64 -4.81
CA TRP A 52 -8.48 3.77 -4.53
C TRP A 52 -7.00 3.49 -4.84
N LEU A 53 -6.69 2.29 -5.33
CA LEU A 53 -5.33 1.89 -5.72
C LEU A 53 -5.31 1.52 -7.21
N GLU A 54 -4.27 1.98 -7.88
CA GLU A 54 -3.93 1.54 -9.23
C GLU A 54 -2.64 0.73 -9.15
N TRP A 55 -2.53 -0.31 -9.97
CA TRP A 55 -1.36 -1.18 -10.01
C TRP A 55 -0.94 -1.46 -11.45
N ASP A 56 0.34 -1.24 -11.73
CA ASP A 56 1.02 -1.64 -12.96
C ASP A 56 1.97 -2.81 -12.68
N GLU A 57 1.60 -3.98 -13.19
CA GLU A 57 2.36 -5.22 -13.02
C GLU A 57 3.71 -5.22 -13.76
N ALA A 58 3.79 -4.52 -14.89
CA ALA A 58 4.99 -4.49 -15.73
C ALA A 58 6.11 -3.70 -15.03
N SER A 59 5.78 -2.51 -14.51
CA SER A 59 6.75 -1.70 -13.78
C SER A 59 6.88 -2.07 -12.31
N LYS A 60 5.95 -2.87 -11.76
CA LYS A 60 5.80 -3.17 -10.33
C LYS A 60 5.63 -1.89 -9.52
N VAL A 61 4.76 -1.01 -10.00
CA VAL A 61 4.45 0.29 -9.42
C VAL A 61 2.96 0.35 -9.13
N GLY A 62 2.60 0.82 -7.94
CA GLY A 62 1.24 1.19 -7.58
C GLY A 62 1.11 2.70 -7.40
N LYS A 63 -0.11 3.20 -7.53
CA LYS A 63 -0.46 4.60 -7.30
C LYS A 63 -1.63 4.69 -6.34
N LEU A 64 -1.53 5.60 -5.38
CA LEU A 64 -2.68 5.97 -4.55
C LEU A 64 -3.53 6.97 -5.33
N LEU A 65 -4.76 6.61 -5.70
CA LEU A 65 -5.63 7.47 -6.49
C LEU A 65 -6.28 8.55 -5.63
N HIS A 66 -6.88 8.15 -4.52
CA HIS A 66 -7.58 9.02 -3.56
C HIS A 66 -7.58 8.37 -2.18
N ILE A 67 -8.00 9.12 -1.16
CA ILE A 67 -8.22 8.58 0.18
C ILE A 67 -9.59 7.89 0.15
N PRO A 68 -9.70 6.59 0.50
CA PRO A 68 -10.97 5.88 0.47
C PRO A 68 -11.95 6.41 1.51
N GLU A 69 -13.25 6.30 1.21
CA GLU A 69 -14.30 6.52 2.20
C GLU A 69 -14.49 5.28 3.07
N ARG A 70 -15.20 5.44 4.19
CA ARG A 70 -15.42 4.31 5.12
C ARG A 70 -16.11 3.13 4.45
N ALA A 71 -17.02 3.39 3.51
CA ALA A 71 -17.77 2.36 2.79
C ALA A 71 -16.87 1.51 1.86
N ASP A 72 -15.74 2.05 1.41
CA ASP A 72 -14.81 1.36 0.52
C ASP A 72 -13.90 0.37 1.27
N ILE A 73 -13.73 0.56 2.58
CA ILE A 73 -12.87 -0.23 3.46
C ILE A 73 -13.60 -1.54 3.85
N PRO A 74 -13.20 -2.72 3.33
CA PRO A 74 -13.93 -3.99 3.51
C PRO A 74 -13.84 -4.57 4.93
N GLU A 75 -13.06 -3.95 5.82
CA GLU A 75 -12.89 -4.36 7.19
C GLU A 75 -14.18 -4.15 8.02
N ASN A 76 -14.69 -5.24 8.57
CA ASN A 76 -15.85 -5.24 9.46
C ASN A 76 -15.47 -4.78 10.88
N ILE A 77 -15.26 -3.47 11.03
CA ILE A 77 -14.85 -2.82 12.29
C ILE A 77 -15.97 -1.89 12.76
N LYS A 78 -16.33 -2.03 14.04
CA LYS A 78 -17.25 -1.14 14.76
C LYS A 78 -16.47 0.01 15.42
N GLU A 79 -16.27 1.10 14.68
CA GLU A 79 -15.44 2.24 15.14
C GLU A 79 -15.93 2.89 16.42
N HIS A 80 -17.25 2.94 16.66
CA HIS A 80 -17.81 3.47 17.90
C HIS A 80 -17.27 2.78 19.15
N LEU A 81 -17.06 1.45 19.10
CA LEU A 81 -16.49 0.70 20.23
C LEU A 81 -15.04 1.11 20.53
N ILE A 82 -14.28 1.52 19.51
CA ILE A 82 -12.91 2.01 19.67
C ILE A 82 -12.94 3.39 20.34
N VAL A 83 -13.83 4.29 19.89
CA VAL A 83 -14.00 5.62 20.49
C VAL A 83 -14.44 5.52 21.95
N GLU A 84 -15.39 4.65 22.26
CA GLU A 84 -15.84 4.38 23.63
C GLU A 84 -14.72 3.87 24.53
N LEU A 85 -13.83 3.01 24.01
CA LEU A 85 -12.70 2.48 24.76
C LEU A 85 -11.70 3.58 25.18
N TYR A 86 -11.38 4.50 24.27
CA TYR A 86 -10.42 5.58 24.52
C TYR A 86 -11.03 6.81 25.22
N SER A 87 -12.35 6.82 25.44
CA SER A 87 -13.05 7.88 26.20
C SER A 87 -13.20 7.55 27.70
N LYS A 88 -12.68 6.40 28.13
CA LYS A 88 -12.55 6.03 29.55
C LYS A 88 -11.26 6.59 30.14
#